data_AF-A0A946GRT9-F1
#
_entry.id   AF-A0A946GRT9-F1
#
_cell.length_a   1.000
_cell.length_b   1.000
_cell.length_c   1.000
_cell.angle_alpha   90.00
_cell.angle_beta   90.00
_cell.angle_gamma   90.00
#
_symmetry.space_group_name_H-M   'P 1'
#
loop_
_entity.id
_entity.type
_entity.pdbx_description
1 polymer ?
#
loop_
_entity_poly.entity_id
_entity_poly.type
_entity_poly.pdbx_seq_one_letter_code
_entity_poly.pdbx_strand_id
1 'polypeptide(L)' 'MPKQSNPPGTGKSGKKNTSLRLDNKTLKALKIIAIENDTSVQKIIEELVKKYLNEAKAK' A
#
# COMPACT_ATOMS: atom_id res chain seq x y z
N MET A 1 -35.43 1.00 -14.24
CA MET A 1 -34.63 0.85 -13.00
C MET A 1 -33.60 1.97 -12.96
N PRO A 2 -33.62 2.89 -11.98
CA PRO A 2 -32.65 3.98 -11.92
C PRO A 2 -31.25 3.46 -11.53
N LYS A 3 -30.24 3.89 -12.27
CA LYS A 3 -28.82 3.58 -12.08
C LYS A 3 -28.35 4.27 -10.79
N GLN A 4 -28.18 3.50 -9.72
CA GLN A 4 -27.71 3.99 -8.43
C GLN A 4 -26.25 4.42 -8.57
N SER A 5 -26.00 5.73 -8.70
CA SER A 5 -24.67 6.31 -8.62
C SER A 5 -24.23 6.32 -7.16
N ASN A 6 -23.19 5.55 -6.83
CA ASN A 6 -22.57 5.60 -5.51
C ASN A 6 -22.16 7.05 -5.17
N PRO A 7 -22.38 7.52 -3.93
CA PRO A 7 -21.90 8.83 -3.50
C PRO A 7 -20.36 8.86 -3.55
N PRO A 8 -19.73 10.03 -3.79
CA PRO A 8 -18.28 10.17 -3.76
C PRO A 8 -17.81 9.97 -2.32
N GLY A 9 -17.46 8.72 -2.00
CA GLY A 9 -16.88 8.35 -0.73
C GLY A 9 -15.61 9.18 -0.51
N THR A 10 -15.52 9.76 0.69
CA THR A 10 -14.39 10.46 1.27
C THR A 10 -13.14 9.59 1.25
N GLY A 11 -12.50 9.48 0.09
CA GLY A 11 -11.22 8.79 -0.06
C GLY A 11 -10.19 9.48 0.82
N LYS A 12 -9.49 8.71 1.67
CA LYS A 12 -8.33 9.12 2.48
C LYS A 12 -7.48 10.14 1.72
N SER A 13 -7.71 11.43 1.96
CA SER A 13 -7.33 12.49 1.03
C SER A 13 -5.82 12.67 1.04
N GLY A 14 -5.20 12.49 -0.12
CA GLY A 14 -3.78 12.81 -0.36
C GLY A 14 -2.89 11.66 -0.81
N LYS A 15 -3.31 10.40 -0.69
CA LYS A 15 -2.51 9.28 -1.22
C LYS A 15 -2.78 9.08 -2.71
N LYS A 16 -1.72 9.05 -3.51
CA LYS A 16 -1.76 8.68 -4.93
C LYS A 16 -1.44 7.20 -5.09
N ASN A 17 -2.13 6.53 -6.01
CA ASN A 17 -1.86 5.14 -6.33
C ASN A 17 -0.60 5.03 -7.18
N THR A 18 0.23 4.04 -6.88
CA THR A 18 1.43 3.72 -7.65
C THR A 18 1.35 2.25 -8.08
N SER A 19 1.58 1.99 -9.37
CA SER A 19 1.68 0.61 -9.85
C SER A 19 3.03 0.03 -9.42
N LEU A 20 3.00 -1.13 -8.78
CA LEU A 20 4.18 -1.89 -8.41
C LEU A 20 4.05 -3.30 -9.00
N ARG A 21 5.07 -3.74 -9.73
CA ARG A 21 5.16 -5.11 -10.25
C ARG A 21 6.18 -5.87 -9.42
N LEU A 22 5.75 -7.00 -8.86
CA LEU A 22 6.58 -7.91 -8.07
C LEU A 22 6.51 -9.29 -8.71
N ASP A 23 7.58 -10.05 -8.61
CA ASP A 23 7.51 -11.47 -8.93
C ASP A 23 6.64 -12.23 -7.90
N ASN A 24 6.21 -13.43 -8.29
CA ASN A 24 5.29 -14.23 -7.50
C ASN A 24 5.88 -14.67 -6.15
N LYS A 25 7.18 -14.96 -6.10
CA LYS A 25 7.84 -15.40 -4.86
C LYS A 25 7.86 -14.26 -3.84
N THR A 26 8.23 -13.07 -4.28
CA THR A 26 8.25 -11.87 -3.44
C THR A 26 6.85 -11.49 -2.95
N LEU A 27 5.84 -11.50 -3.83
CA LEU A 27 4.47 -11.17 -3.42
C LEU A 27 3.91 -12.18 -2.40
N LYS A 28 4.21 -13.47 -2.54
CA LYS A 28 3.80 -14.50 -1.58
C LYS A 28 4.45 -14.28 -0.22
N ALA A 29 5.76 -14.02 -0.18
CA ALA A 29 6.47 -13.74 1.06
C ALA A 29 5.89 -12.51 1.78
N LEU A 30 5.64 -11.42 1.05
CA LEU A 30 5.02 -10.21 1.62
C LEU A 30 3.63 -10.48 2.20
N LYS A 31 2.83 -11.33 1.56
CA LYS A 31 1.49 -11.69 2.07
C LYS A 31 1.57 -12.50 3.36
N ILE A 32 2.50 -13.44 3.45
CA ILE A 32 2.72 -14.24 4.67
C ILE A 32 3.11 -13.31 5.82
N ILE A 33 4.12 -12.45 5.61
CA ILE A 33 4.56 -11.45 6.61
C ILE A 33 3.40 -10.53 7.00
N ALA A 34 2.58 -10.10 6.05
CA ALA A 34 1.43 -9.26 6.32
C ALA A 34 0.41 -9.94 7.26
N ILE A 35 0.16 -11.23 7.06
CA ILE A 35 -0.73 -12.01 7.93
C ILE A 35 -0.11 -12.18 9.32
N GLU A 36 1.16 -12.56 9.40
CA GLU A 36 1.87 -12.79 10.67
C GLU A 36 1.91 -11.54 11.56
N ASN A 37 1.97 -10.35 10.94
CA ASN A 37 2.08 -9.07 11.64
C ASN A 37 0.75 -8.28 11.70
N ASP A 38 -0.39 -8.93 11.41
CA ASP A 38 -1.73 -8.31 11.38
C ASP A 38 -1.75 -6.95 10.63
N THR A 39 -1.18 -6.95 9.43
CA THR A 39 -1.00 -5.76 8.60
C THR A 39 -1.32 -6.04 7.13
N SER A 40 -1.12 -5.05 6.27
CA SER A 40 -1.32 -5.20 4.82
C SER A 40 -0.02 -5.04 4.06
N VAL A 41 0.09 -5.69 2.90
CA VAL A 41 1.22 -5.51 1.97
C VAL A 41 1.41 -4.02 1.63
N GLN A 42 0.32 -3.27 1.45
CA GLN A 42 0.40 -1.83 1.21
C GLN A 42 1.09 -1.09 2.36
N LYS A 43 0.71 -1.36 3.61
CA LYS A 43 1.29 -0.69 4.79
C LYS A 43 2.77 -1.02 4.94
N ILE A 44 3.16 -2.29 4.72
CA ILE A 44 4.56 -2.72 4.73
C ILE A 44 5.37 -1.92 3.70
N ILE A 45 4.89 -1.83 2.46
CA ILE A 45 5.59 -1.09 1.40
C ILE A 45 5.64 0.42 1.72
N GLU A 46 4.55 1.01 2.21
CA GLU A 46 4.53 2.43 2.59
C GLU A 46 5.56 2.75 3.69
N GLU A 47 5.70 1.87 4.69
CA GLU A 47 6.67 2.04 5.78
C GLU A 47 8.12 1.88 5.31
N LEU A 48 8.39 0.88 4.46
CA LEU A 48 9.71 0.69 3.85
C LEU A 48 10.13 1.91 3.03
N VAL A 49 9.23 2.45 2.20
CA VAL A 49 9.51 3.65 1.39
C VAL A 49 9.76 4.86 2.27
N LYS A 50 8.95 5.08 3.31
CA LYS A 50 9.17 6.18 4.26
C LYS A 50 10.51 6.07 4.97
N LYS A 51 10.86 4.87 5.45
CA LYS A 51 12.13 4.61 6.11
C LYS A 51 13.31 4.93 5.19
N TYR A 52 13.29 4.41 3.96
CA TYR A 52 14.32 4.69 2.96
C TYR A 52 14.47 6.18 2.67
N LEU A 53 13.36 6.90 2.47
CA LEU A 53 13.41 8.35 2.19
C LEU A 53 13.92 9.17 3.39
N ASN A 54 13.60 8.76 4.61
CA ASN A 54 14.10 9.43 5.82
C ASN A 54 15.61 9.22 5.97
N GLU A 55 16.09 8.00 5.74
CA GLU A 55 17.52 7.67 5.75
C GLU A 55 18.27 8.43 4.64
N ALA A 56 17.67 8.55 3.44
CA ALA A 56 18.25 9.28 2.33
C ALA A 56 18.36 10.80 2.58
N LYS A 57 17.46 11.39 3.36
CA LYS A 57 17.47 12.83 3.71
C LYS A 57 18.38 13.18 4.88
N ALA A 58 18.77 12.18 5.67
CA ALA A 58 19.65 12.35 6.83
C ALA A 58 21.15 12.29 6.45
N LYS A 59 21.45 11.99 5.17
CA LYS A 59 22.77 12.12 4.55
C LYS A 59 22.89 13.47 3.85
#